data_AF-A0A1H2ZA35-F1
#
_entry.id   AF-A0A1H2ZA35-F1
#
_cell.length_a   1.000
_cell.length_b   1.000
_cell.length_c   1.000
_cell.angle_alpha   90.00
_cell.angle_beta   90.00
_cell.angle_gamma   90.00
#
_symmetry.space_group_name_H-M   'P 1'
#
loop_
_entity.id
_entity.type
_entity.pdbx_description
1 polymer ?
#
loop_
_entity_poly.entity_id
_entity_poly.type
_entity_poly.pdbx_seq_one_letter_code
_entity_poly.pdbx_strand_id
1 'polypeptide(L)'
;MKLSNDFIKHLRLFVYYYTNGTLQFRVGDILDIDIAYKEVLINDASNMSLIIAIYMNNIEMDANGIVLNHEHAMKRASQQIRQAIDYTYNVEPAFECWELELHN
;
A
#
# COMPACT_ATOMS: atom_id res chain seq x y z
N MET A 1 6.33 -7.62 -23.87
CA MET A 1 6.85 -8.26 -22.64
C MET A 1 5.68 -8.47 -21.68
N LYS A 2 5.61 -9.61 -20.98
CA LYS A 2 4.59 -9.84 -19.94
C LYS A 2 5.19 -9.45 -18.58
N LEU A 3 4.33 -9.15 -17.60
CA LEU A 3 4.76 -8.96 -16.21
C LEU A 3 5.36 -10.25 -15.64
N SER A 4 6.31 -10.14 -14.72
CA SER A 4 6.93 -11.30 -14.08
C SER A 4 5.92 -12.02 -13.18
N ASN A 5 6.06 -13.34 -13.06
CA ASN A 5 5.19 -14.13 -12.18
C ASN A 5 5.35 -13.74 -10.71
N ASP A 6 6.55 -13.31 -10.31
CA ASP A 6 6.83 -12.90 -8.94
C ASP A 6 6.18 -11.56 -8.60
N PHE A 7 6.24 -10.58 -9.50
CA PHE A 7 5.50 -9.33 -9.35
C PHE A 7 3.99 -9.58 -9.28
N ILE A 8 3.44 -10.38 -10.20
CA ILE A 8 2.01 -10.73 -10.20
C ILE A 8 1.59 -11.37 -8.86
N LYS A 9 2.43 -12.25 -8.31
CA LYS A 9 2.19 -12.87 -7.00
C LYS A 9 2.11 -11.81 -5.89
N HIS A 10 3.07 -10.89 -5.82
CA HIS A 10 3.14 -9.87 -4.77
C HIS A 10 2.01 -8.84 -4.88
N LEU A 11 1.70 -8.38 -6.10
CA LEU A 11 0.57 -7.50 -6.35
C LEU A 11 -0.74 -8.15 -5.92
N ARG A 12 -0.97 -9.41 -6.30
CA ARG A 12 -2.16 -10.17 -5.90
C ARG A 12 -2.27 -10.30 -4.38
N LEU A 13 -1.16 -10.53 -3.68
CA LEU A 13 -1.14 -10.64 -2.22
C LEU A 13 -1.48 -9.30 -1.56
N PHE A 14 -0.90 -8.19 -2.02
CA PHE A 14 -1.25 -6.86 -1.50
C PHE A 14 -2.75 -6.57 -1.67
N VAL A 15 -3.29 -6.77 -2.88
CA VAL A 15 -4.73 -6.57 -3.16
C VAL A 15 -5.57 -7.49 -2.27
N TYR A 16 -5.19 -8.76 -2.10
CA TYR A 16 -5.89 -9.70 -1.23
C TYR A 16 -5.94 -9.23 0.23
N TYR A 17 -4.81 -8.79 0.80
CA TYR A 17 -4.75 -8.32 2.17
C TYR A 17 -5.51 -7.00 2.37
N TYR A 18 -5.35 -6.06 1.43
CA TYR A 18 -6.04 -4.78 1.45
C TYR A 18 -7.57 -4.97 1.43
N THR A 19 -8.09 -5.66 0.42
CA THR A 19 -9.53 -5.81 0.18
C THR A 19 -10.26 -6.67 1.22
N ASN A 20 -9.57 -7.64 1.82
CA ASN A 20 -10.15 -8.48 2.87
C ASN A 20 -9.96 -7.91 4.29
N GLY A 21 -9.37 -6.73 4.44
CA GLY A 21 -9.18 -6.12 5.77
C GLY A 21 -8.10 -6.78 6.63
N THR A 22 -7.21 -7.58 6.02
CA THR A 22 -6.20 -8.38 6.74
C THR A 22 -4.79 -7.83 6.61
N LEU A 23 -4.62 -6.65 5.99
CA LEU A 23 -3.32 -6.00 5.83
C LEU A 23 -2.67 -5.66 7.17
N GLN A 24 -3.45 -5.37 8.21
CA GLN A 24 -2.95 -5.12 9.57
C GLN A 24 -2.03 -6.25 10.10
N PHE A 25 -2.33 -7.51 9.78
CA PHE A 25 -1.52 -8.66 10.18
C PHE A 25 -0.18 -8.77 9.43
N ARG A 26 0.04 -7.93 8.41
CA ARG A 26 1.27 -7.88 7.61
C ARG A 26 2.13 -6.66 7.95
N VAL A 27 1.52 -5.56 8.37
CA VAL A 27 2.21 -4.29 8.62
C VAL A 27 2.33 -3.92 10.10
N GLY A 28 1.72 -4.70 10.99
CA GLY A 28 1.81 -4.54 12.44
C GLY A 28 1.22 -3.20 12.90
N ASP A 29 1.95 -2.55 13.81
CA ASP A 29 1.51 -1.35 14.56
C ASP A 29 1.03 -0.18 13.69
N ILE A 30 1.40 -0.12 12.41
CA ILE A 30 0.92 0.93 11.48
C ILE A 30 -0.61 0.91 11.35
N LEU A 31 -1.20 -0.29 11.37
CA LEU A 31 -2.64 -0.50 11.28
C LEU A 31 -3.20 -1.26 12.49
N ASP A 32 -2.49 -1.22 13.64
CA ASP A 32 -3.03 -1.72 14.91
C ASP A 32 -3.99 -0.70 15.53
N ILE A 33 -5.15 -0.58 14.90
CA ILE A 33 -6.12 0.47 15.16
C ILE A 33 -7.49 -0.17 15.30
N ASP A 34 -8.28 0.28 16.27
CA ASP A 34 -9.61 -0.25 16.53
C ASP A 34 -10.65 0.31 15.53
N ILE A 35 -10.32 0.26 14.25
CA ILE A 35 -11.14 0.75 13.14
C ILE A 35 -10.99 -0.20 11.95
N ALA A 36 -12.11 -0.72 11.46
CA ALA A 36 -12.16 -1.48 10.23
C ALA A 36 -11.96 -0.55 9.01
N TYR A 37 -10.70 -0.28 8.65
CA TYR A 37 -10.33 0.65 7.57
C TYR A 37 -11.05 0.39 6.24
N LYS A 38 -11.40 -0.87 5.98
CA LYS A 38 -12.16 -1.28 4.80
C LYS A 38 -13.50 -0.54 4.69
N GLU A 39 -14.22 -0.39 5.79
CA GLU A 39 -15.54 0.25 5.78
C GLU A 39 -15.45 1.75 5.51
N VAL A 40 -14.35 2.38 5.95
CA VAL A 40 -14.09 3.79 5.74
C VAL A 40 -13.68 4.06 4.29
N LEU A 41 -12.79 3.23 3.73
CA LEU A 41 -12.17 3.50 2.43
C LEU A 41 -12.95 2.96 1.22
N ILE A 42 -13.95 2.11 1.40
CA ILE A 42 -14.68 1.48 0.27
C ILE A 42 -15.36 2.48 -0.67
N ASN A 43 -15.73 3.67 -0.14
CA ASN A 43 -16.37 4.73 -0.90
C ASN A 43 -15.42 5.90 -1.24
N ASP A 44 -14.15 5.81 -0.85
CA ASP A 44 -13.15 6.86 -1.09
C ASP A 44 -12.21 6.47 -2.23
N ALA A 45 -12.67 6.74 -3.45
CA ALA A 45 -11.92 6.44 -4.67
C ALA A 45 -10.58 7.21 -4.74
N SER A 46 -10.52 8.42 -4.19
CA SER A 46 -9.33 9.25 -4.20
C SER A 46 -8.24 8.65 -3.32
N ASN A 47 -8.57 8.31 -2.07
CA ASN A 47 -7.62 7.62 -1.19
C ASN A 47 -7.25 6.24 -1.72
N MET A 48 -8.21 5.48 -2.27
CA MET A 48 -7.90 4.18 -2.87
C MET A 48 -6.89 4.29 -4.02
N SER A 49 -7.06 5.28 -4.90
CA SER A 49 -6.12 5.53 -6.00
C SER A 49 -4.72 5.86 -5.47
N LEU A 50 -4.64 6.69 -4.42
CA LEU A 50 -3.37 7.10 -3.83
C LEU A 50 -2.67 5.95 -3.09
N ILE A 51 -3.41 5.11 -2.36
CA ILE A 51 -2.88 3.90 -1.70
C ILE A 51 -2.26 2.95 -2.71
N ILE A 52 -2.92 2.75 -3.86
CA ILE A 52 -2.40 1.90 -4.93
C ILE A 52 -1.15 2.53 -5.55
N ALA A 53 -1.15 3.85 -5.81
CA ALA A 53 0.00 4.55 -6.33
C ALA A 53 1.21 4.43 -5.40
N ILE A 54 1.05 4.69 -4.10
CA ILE A 54 2.14 4.56 -3.12
C ILE A 54 2.73 3.15 -3.11
N TYR A 55 1.89 2.11 -3.13
CA TYR A 55 2.38 0.73 -3.24
C TYR A 55 3.18 0.50 -4.53
N MET A 56 2.64 0.93 -5.66
CA MET A 56 3.21 0.71 -6.99
C MET A 56 4.49 1.51 -7.23
N ASN A 57 4.60 2.71 -6.68
CA ASN A 57 5.77 3.56 -6.85
C ASN A 57 6.92 3.08 -5.97
N ASN A 58 6.62 2.50 -4.80
CA ASN A 58 7.63 1.96 -3.88
C ASN A 58 8.10 0.54 -4.21
N ILE A 59 7.42 -0.21 -5.08
CA ILE A 59 7.82 -1.61 -5.34
C ILE A 59 9.05 -1.67 -6.25
N GLU A 60 10.10 -2.30 -5.74
CA GLU A 60 11.36 -2.50 -6.45
C GLU A 60 11.51 -3.92 -6.97
N MET A 61 12.10 -4.05 -8.15
CA MET A 61 12.38 -5.32 -8.79
C MET A 61 13.80 -5.36 -9.35
N ASP A 62 14.40 -6.56 -9.40
CA ASP A 62 15.64 -6.79 -10.13
C ASP A 62 15.42 -6.83 -11.66
N ALA A 63 16.50 -7.00 -12.42
CA ALA A 63 16.46 -7.09 -13.88
C ALA A 63 15.63 -8.28 -14.42
N ASN A 64 15.34 -9.29 -13.61
CA ASN A 64 14.51 -10.44 -13.96
C ASN A 64 13.04 -10.25 -13.53
N GLY A 65 12.71 -9.12 -12.92
CA GLY A 65 11.38 -8.83 -12.39
C GLY A 65 11.10 -9.51 -11.05
N ILE A 66 12.11 -9.91 -10.28
CA ILE A 66 11.94 -10.45 -8.93
C ILE A 66 11.77 -9.29 -7.95
N VAL A 67 10.71 -9.31 -7.15
CA VAL A 67 10.40 -8.24 -6.18
C VAL A 67 11.37 -8.30 -5.02
N LEU A 68 11.93 -7.13 -4.66
CA LEU A 68 12.98 -7.03 -3.65
C LEU A 68 12.46 -6.52 -2.30
N ASN A 69 11.38 -5.73 -2.28
CA ASN A 69 10.99 -4.93 -1.11
C ASN A 69 9.47 -4.96 -0.81
N HIS A 70 8.79 -6.07 -1.09
CA HIS A 70 7.32 -6.17 -0.97
C HIS A 70 6.76 -5.66 0.36
N GLU A 71 7.38 -6.03 1.49
CA GLU A 71 6.92 -5.59 2.81
C GLU A 71 7.07 -4.09 3.04
N HIS A 72 8.12 -3.48 2.47
CA HIS A 72 8.31 -2.03 2.54
C HIS A 72 7.21 -1.30 1.77
N ALA A 73 6.92 -1.72 0.53
CA ALA A 73 5.86 -1.14 -0.28
C ALA A 73 4.48 -1.27 0.40
N MET A 74 4.19 -2.42 1.03
CA MET A 74 2.96 -2.59 1.82
C MET A 74 2.90 -1.62 3.01
N LYS A 75 3.99 -1.47 3.76
CA LYS A 75 4.05 -0.55 4.91
C LYS A 75 3.79 0.89 4.48
N ARG A 76 4.42 1.38 3.41
CA ARG A 76 4.20 2.74 2.89
C ARG A 76 2.73 2.96 2.52
N ALA A 77 2.12 2.03 1.79
CA ALA A 77 0.70 2.11 1.45
C ALA A 77 -0.20 2.09 2.70
N SER A 78 0.17 1.31 3.72
CA SER A 78 -0.55 1.27 4.99
C SER A 78 -0.46 2.56 5.80
N GLN A 79 0.63 3.33 5.67
CA GLN A 79 0.72 4.64 6.30
C GLN A 79 -0.30 5.62 5.71
N GLN A 80 -0.57 5.54 4.40
CA GLN A 80 -1.65 6.31 3.77
C GLN A 80 -3.03 5.85 4.24
N ILE A 81 -3.25 4.54 4.37
CA ILE A 81 -4.49 4.00 4.95
C ILE A 81 -4.72 4.59 6.35
N ARG A 82 -3.68 4.59 7.19
CA ARG A 82 -3.77 5.15 8.53
C ARG A 82 -4.06 6.65 8.51
N GLN A 83 -3.32 7.42 7.71
CA GLN A 83 -3.51 8.87 7.60
C GLN A 83 -4.92 9.25 7.11
N ALA A 84 -5.51 8.45 6.21
CA ALA A 84 -6.86 8.68 5.70
C ALA A 84 -7.96 8.47 6.77
N ILE A 85 -7.66 7.77 7.87
CA ILE A 85 -8.62 7.40 8.91
C ILE A 85 -8.37 8.15 10.22
N ASP A 86 -7.10 8.36 10.55
CA ASP A 86 -6.64 9.09 11.71
C ASP A 86 -5.85 10.31 11.24
N TYR A 87 -6.51 11.46 11.20
CA TYR A 87 -5.90 12.74 10.82
C TYR A 87 -4.80 13.22 11.80
N THR A 88 -4.66 12.59 12.97
CA THR A 88 -3.58 12.87 13.92
C THR A 88 -2.32 12.04 13.64
N TYR A 89 -2.42 11.04 12.76
CA TYR A 89 -1.31 10.22 12.34
C TYR A 89 -0.38 10.99 11.40
N ASN A 90 0.87 11.16 11.82
CA ASN A 90 1.93 11.73 10.99
C ASN A 90 2.78 10.59 10.40
N VAL A 91 2.88 10.60 9.07
CA VAL A 91 3.67 9.61 8.33
C VAL A 91 5.15 9.96 8.51
N GLU A 92 5.92 9.02 9.07
CA GLU A 92 7.36 9.15 9.25
C GLU A 92 8.10 7.94 8.65
N PRO A 93 9.09 8.14 7.76
CA PRO A 93 9.41 9.42 7.11
C PRO A 93 8.23 9.90 6.25
N ALA A 94 8.09 11.23 6.10
CA ALA A 94 7.08 11.82 5.23
C ALA A 94 7.11 11.21 3.82
N PHE A 95 5.97 11.21 3.13
CA PHE A 95 5.94 10.77 1.73
C PHE A 95 6.77 11.71 0.87
N GLU A 96 7.66 11.13 0.07
CA GLU A 96 8.31 11.85 -1.00
C GLU A 96 7.31 12.14 -2.12
N CYS A 97 7.53 13.20 -2.90
CA CYS A 97 6.59 13.60 -3.96
C CYS A 97 6.35 12.47 -4.97
N TRP A 98 7.40 11.70 -5.31
CA TRP A 98 7.32 10.59 -6.25
C TRP A 98 6.48 9.42 -5.73
N GLU A 99 6.37 9.24 -4.41
CA GLU A 99 5.50 8.20 -3.84
C GLU A 99 4.02 8.49 -4.09
N LEU A 100 3.66 9.77 -4.27
CA LEU A 100 2.29 10.24 -4.41
C LEU A 100 1.85 10.44 -5.88
N GLU A 101 2.77 10.30 -6.84
CA GLU A 101 2.48 10.47 -8.26
C GLU A 101 1.53 9.38 -8.79
N LEU A 102 0.42 9.78 -9.41
CA LEU A 102 -0.58 8.83 -9.93
C LEU A 102 -0.26 8.31 -11.36
N HIS A 103 0.67 8.94 -12.07
CA HIS A 103 1.06 8.59 -13.46
C HIS A 103 -0.13 8.46 -14.45
N ASN A 104 -1.04 9.45 -14.42
CA ASN A 104 -2.25 9.52 -15.27
C ASN A 104 -1.99 10.13 -16.65
#